data_AF-A0A2K3N7H3-F1
#
_entry.id   AF-A0A2K3N7H3-F1
#
_cell.length_a   1.000
_cell.length_b   1.000
_cell.length_c   1.000
_cell.angle_alpha   90.00
_cell.angle_beta   90.00
_cell.angle_gamma   90.00
#
_symmetry.space_group_name_H-M   'P 1'
#
loop_
_entity.id
_entity.type
_entity.pdbx_description
1 polymer ?
#
loop_
_entity_poly.entity_id
_entity_poly.type
_entity_poly.pdbx_seq_one_letter_code
_entity_poly.pdbx_strand_id
1 'polypeptide(L)'
;MYNTREEKKEKQLLKEKNGGVIPPDQTIDVPKATWMADGTHWPGTWYNSTADHAKGDHAGILQVMSKVPDHDPVMGYADEKRLDFTGVDIRVPMFAYVSREKRPGYDHNKKAGAMNAMVRASAILSNGPFILNLDCDHYIYNSHALKEGMCFMLDRGGDRVCYIQFPQRFEGIDPSDRYANHNTVFFDGNMRALDGLQGPMYVGTGCMFRRYALYGFEPPRFIEHTGVFGRVKTKINRNPNQARLHVDDDQEPLTSDAEMDLPQKFGNSSMFTDTIPIAEFQARPLADHKSVKNGRPPGALLTPRPPLDAPTVAEAIAVISCW
;
A
#
# COMPACT_ATOMS: atom_id res chain seq x y z
N MET A 1 8.93 -19.80 -27.76
CA MET A 1 10.03 -19.41 -28.68
C MET A 1 11.40 -19.33 -27.99
N TYR A 2 11.52 -18.90 -26.72
CA TYR A 2 12.81 -18.79 -26.02
C TYR A 2 13.37 -20.13 -25.50
N ASN A 3 12.61 -20.90 -24.72
CA ASN A 3 13.07 -22.20 -24.20
C ASN A 3 13.54 -23.15 -25.33
N THR A 4 12.78 -23.26 -26.42
CA THR A 4 13.16 -24.06 -27.60
C THR A 4 14.44 -23.57 -28.27
N ARG A 5 14.75 -22.27 -28.20
CA ARG A 5 15.99 -21.70 -28.73
C ARG A 5 17.18 -22.09 -27.85
N GLU A 6 17.03 -22.03 -26.53
CA GLU A 6 18.08 -22.46 -25.59
C GLU A 6 18.32 -23.97 -25.68
N GLU A 7 17.26 -24.79 -25.71
CA GLU A 7 17.35 -26.23 -25.94
C GLU A 7 18.11 -26.56 -27.24
N LYS A 8 17.85 -25.81 -28.33
CA LYS A 8 18.58 -25.97 -29.61
C LYS A 8 20.05 -25.57 -29.51
N LYS A 9 20.37 -24.47 -28.81
CA LYS A 9 21.75 -24.02 -28.60
C LYS A 9 22.54 -25.04 -27.78
N GLU A 10 21.97 -25.52 -26.67
CA GLU A 10 22.57 -26.54 -25.82
C GLU A 10 22.82 -27.84 -26.61
N LYS A 11 21.83 -28.26 -27.39
CA LYS A 11 21.94 -29.41 -28.28
C LYS A 11 23.06 -29.25 -29.31
N GLN A 12 23.25 -28.05 -29.85
CA GLN A 12 24.31 -27.76 -30.81
C GLN A 12 25.69 -27.78 -30.14
N LEU A 13 25.82 -27.17 -28.95
CA LEU A 13 27.05 -27.20 -28.15
C LEU A 13 27.45 -28.63 -27.76
N LEU A 14 26.49 -29.47 -27.38
CA LEU A 14 26.71 -30.89 -27.09
C LEU A 14 27.17 -31.68 -28.32
N LYS A 15 26.62 -31.39 -29.50
CA LYS A 15 27.10 -31.97 -30.75
C LYS A 15 28.53 -31.55 -31.07
N GLU A 16 28.84 -30.27 -30.92
CA GLU A 16 30.18 -29.72 -31.22
C GLU A 16 31.24 -30.32 -30.28
N LYS A 17 30.95 -30.46 -28.99
CA LYS A 17 31.87 -31.08 -28.02
C LYS A 17 32.14 -32.57 -28.27
N ASN A 18 31.20 -33.27 -28.91
CA ASN A 18 31.26 -34.72 -29.12
C ASN A 18 31.46 -35.10 -30.60
N GLY A 19 32.11 -34.23 -31.39
CA GLY A 19 32.50 -34.55 -32.77
C GLY A 19 31.32 -34.76 -33.74
N GLY A 20 30.18 -34.12 -33.48
CA GLY A 20 28.98 -34.15 -34.32
C GLY A 20 27.92 -35.17 -33.90
N VAL A 21 28.20 -36.01 -32.90
CA VAL A 21 27.27 -37.05 -32.40
C VAL A 21 26.80 -36.66 -30.99
N ILE A 22 25.52 -36.87 -30.66
CA ILE A 22 25.02 -36.71 -29.29
C ILE A 22 25.09 -38.08 -28.63
N PRO A 23 25.89 -38.26 -27.56
CA PRO A 23 25.92 -39.51 -26.80
C PRO A 23 24.51 -39.85 -26.26
N PRO A 24 24.06 -41.11 -26.36
CA PRO A 24 22.71 -41.50 -25.93
C PRO A 24 22.49 -41.43 -24.41
N ASP A 25 23.57 -41.31 -23.62
CA ASP A 25 23.58 -41.14 -22.18
C ASP A 25 23.51 -39.67 -21.72
N GLN A 26 23.78 -38.70 -22.61
CA GLN A 26 23.68 -37.27 -22.29
C GLN A 26 22.27 -36.74 -22.53
N THR A 27 21.62 -36.33 -21.45
CA THR A 27 20.34 -35.63 -21.47
C THR A 27 20.56 -34.12 -21.57
N ILE A 28 19.76 -33.46 -22.42
CA ILE A 28 19.74 -32.00 -22.52
C ILE A 28 18.81 -31.49 -21.42
N ASP A 29 19.39 -31.08 -20.30
CA ASP A 29 18.65 -30.54 -19.16
C ASP A 29 18.77 -29.01 -19.12
N VAL A 30 17.90 -28.35 -19.87
CA VAL A 30 17.79 -26.88 -19.84
C VAL A 30 16.62 -26.50 -18.93
N PRO A 31 16.85 -25.72 -17.86
CA PRO A 31 15.77 -25.21 -17.04
C PRO A 31 14.77 -24.43 -17.90
N LYS A 32 13.51 -24.87 -17.90
CA LYS A 32 12.45 -24.24 -18.68
C LYS A 32 11.98 -22.96 -18.01
N ALA A 33 12.69 -21.87 -18.26
CA ALA A 33 12.43 -20.57 -17.69
C ALA A 33 11.10 -19.97 -18.15
N THR A 34 10.56 -19.07 -17.32
CA THR A 34 9.48 -18.16 -17.72
C THR A 34 10.11 -16.88 -18.23
N TRP A 35 9.87 -16.55 -19.49
CA TRP A 35 10.54 -15.45 -20.18
C TRP A 35 9.66 -14.20 -20.22
N MET A 36 10.28 -13.06 -20.02
CA MET A 36 9.69 -11.76 -20.27
C MET A 36 9.84 -11.36 -21.75
N ALA A 37 9.07 -10.37 -22.19
CA ALA A 37 9.07 -9.91 -23.59
C ALA A 37 10.42 -9.31 -24.03
N ASP A 38 11.20 -8.80 -23.09
CA ASP A 38 12.55 -8.26 -23.31
C ASP A 38 13.63 -9.36 -23.43
N GLY A 39 13.27 -10.63 -23.25
CA GLY A 39 14.19 -11.76 -23.29
C GLY A 39 14.96 -11.99 -21.99
N THR A 40 14.55 -11.40 -20.87
CA THR A 40 15.06 -11.76 -19.54
C THR A 40 14.17 -12.81 -18.86
N HIS A 41 14.68 -13.45 -17.80
CA HIS A 41 13.89 -14.38 -17.00
C HIS A 41 12.98 -13.62 -16.03
N TRP A 42 11.76 -14.12 -15.86
CA TRP A 42 10.87 -13.65 -14.80
C TRP A 42 11.51 -13.94 -13.43
N PRO A 43 11.68 -12.95 -12.54
CA PRO A 43 12.36 -13.18 -11.25
C PRO A 43 11.50 -13.95 -10.24
N GLY A 44 10.19 -14.09 -10.48
CA GLY A 44 9.27 -14.76 -9.57
C GLY A 44 9.11 -16.24 -9.87
N THR A 45 7.94 -16.78 -9.50
CA THR A 45 7.58 -18.18 -9.75
C THR A 45 7.45 -18.49 -11.25
N TRP A 46 8.09 -19.57 -11.69
CA TRP A 46 8.02 -20.07 -13.07
C TRP A 46 6.91 -21.11 -13.26
N TYR A 47 6.49 -21.32 -14.51
CA TYR A 47 5.60 -22.44 -14.86
C TYR A 47 6.20 -23.80 -14.54
N ASN A 48 7.51 -23.97 -14.81
CA ASN A 48 8.27 -25.14 -14.38
C ASN A 48 9.10 -24.73 -13.17
N SER A 49 8.65 -25.18 -12.00
CA SER A 49 9.25 -24.84 -10.72
C SER A 49 10.71 -25.32 -10.65
N THR A 50 11.59 -24.45 -10.17
CA THR A 50 13.00 -24.74 -9.84
C THR A 50 13.40 -23.94 -8.60
N ALA A 51 14.59 -24.19 -8.05
CA ALA A 51 15.15 -23.39 -6.96
C ALA A 51 15.13 -21.89 -7.31
N ASP A 52 14.82 -21.03 -6.33
CA ASP A 52 14.64 -19.58 -6.49
C ASP A 52 13.47 -19.14 -7.40
N HIS A 53 12.72 -20.07 -7.99
CA HIS A 53 11.59 -19.79 -8.89
C HIS A 53 10.37 -20.69 -8.66
N ALA A 54 10.17 -21.13 -7.41
CA ALA A 54 9.07 -22.00 -7.00
C ALA A 54 7.95 -21.23 -6.28
N LYS A 55 6.81 -21.90 -6.06
CA LYS A 55 5.77 -21.38 -5.17
C LYS A 55 6.29 -21.41 -3.73
N GLY A 56 6.60 -20.24 -3.18
CA GLY A 56 7.16 -20.12 -1.83
C GLY A 56 8.68 -20.03 -1.77
N ASP A 57 9.35 -20.02 -2.93
CA ASP A 57 10.79 -19.75 -3.03
C ASP A 57 11.03 -18.86 -4.25
N HIS A 58 11.07 -17.55 -4.04
CA HIS A 58 11.37 -16.56 -5.07
C HIS A 58 11.76 -15.23 -4.45
N ALA A 59 12.55 -14.45 -5.20
CA ALA A 59 12.96 -13.11 -4.82
C ALA A 59 11.76 -12.14 -4.68
N GLY A 60 12.00 -11.04 -3.96
CA GLY A 60 11.11 -9.89 -3.96
C GLY A 60 11.16 -9.14 -5.30
N ILE A 61 10.02 -8.64 -5.76
CA ILE A 61 9.87 -7.94 -7.04
C ILE A 61 9.10 -6.66 -6.77
N LEU A 62 9.63 -5.54 -7.26
CA LEU A 62 8.95 -4.26 -7.32
C LEU A 62 9.14 -3.67 -8.71
N GLN A 63 8.04 -3.44 -9.43
CA GLN A 63 8.06 -2.83 -10.75
C GLN A 63 7.16 -1.59 -10.76
N VAL A 64 7.74 -0.43 -11.07
CA VAL A 64 6.98 0.81 -11.27
C VAL A 64 6.48 0.81 -12.72
N MET A 65 5.21 0.50 -12.91
CA MET A 65 4.55 0.33 -14.22
C MET A 65 4.14 1.67 -14.84
N SER A 66 3.69 2.61 -14.01
CA SER A 66 3.51 4.02 -14.36
C SER A 66 4.20 4.88 -13.31
N LYS A 67 4.90 5.93 -13.75
CA LYS A 67 5.66 6.82 -12.87
C LYS A 67 4.72 7.76 -12.11
N VAL A 68 5.26 8.42 -11.08
CA VAL A 68 4.59 9.56 -10.45
C VAL A 68 4.29 10.58 -11.54
N PRO A 69 3.03 11.05 -11.68
CA PRO A 69 2.69 12.04 -12.69
C PRO A 69 3.43 13.35 -12.40
N ASP A 70 3.77 14.09 -13.46
CA ASP A 70 4.33 15.43 -13.36
C ASP A 70 3.40 16.35 -12.56
N HIS A 71 3.90 17.46 -12.02
CA HIS A 71 3.08 18.37 -11.21
C HIS A 71 1.99 19.08 -12.05
N ASP A 72 2.34 19.52 -13.25
CA ASP A 72 1.44 20.28 -14.11
C ASP A 72 0.55 19.35 -14.96
N PRO A 73 -0.73 19.71 -15.17
CA PRO A 73 -1.63 18.92 -16.01
C PRO A 73 -1.07 18.73 -17.43
N VAL A 74 -1.18 17.50 -17.94
CA VAL A 74 -0.85 17.22 -19.34
C VAL A 74 -2.17 17.03 -20.06
N MET A 75 -2.54 18.00 -20.90
CA MET A 75 -3.81 17.96 -21.60
C MET A 75 -3.74 17.02 -22.80
N GLY A 76 -4.74 16.14 -22.90
CA GLY A 76 -4.93 15.27 -24.04
C GLY A 76 -5.35 16.05 -25.29
N TYR A 77 -5.30 15.35 -26.42
CA TYR A 77 -5.75 15.80 -27.72
C TYR A 77 -6.65 14.72 -28.34
N ALA A 78 -7.35 15.07 -29.41
CA ALA A 78 -8.16 14.11 -30.14
C ALA A 78 -7.27 13.01 -30.75
N ASP A 79 -7.46 11.75 -30.33
CA ASP A 79 -6.92 10.59 -31.03
C ASP A 79 -7.95 10.14 -32.07
N GLU A 80 -7.65 10.37 -33.35
CA GLU A 80 -8.54 10.10 -34.49
C GLU A 80 -9.03 8.64 -34.58
N LYS A 81 -8.53 7.71 -33.76
CA LYS A 81 -8.84 6.27 -33.86
C LYS A 81 -9.37 5.62 -32.59
N ARG A 82 -9.52 6.35 -31.48
CA ARG A 82 -9.93 5.73 -30.19
C ARG A 82 -10.90 6.59 -29.39
N LEU A 83 -10.39 7.67 -28.82
CA LEU A 83 -11.08 8.49 -27.84
C LEU A 83 -10.56 9.93 -27.96
N ASP A 84 -11.46 10.91 -27.86
CA ASP A 84 -11.09 12.32 -27.78
C ASP A 84 -10.79 12.69 -26.32
N PHE A 85 -9.53 13.04 -26.04
CA PHE A 85 -9.07 13.49 -24.72
C PHE A 85 -8.84 15.00 -24.66
N THR A 86 -9.33 15.75 -25.63
CA THR A 86 -9.21 17.22 -25.63
C THR A 86 -9.84 17.80 -24.36
N GLY A 87 -9.06 18.57 -23.61
CA GLY A 87 -9.53 19.16 -22.34
C GLY A 87 -9.53 18.19 -21.15
N VAL A 88 -9.01 16.97 -21.31
CA VAL A 88 -8.83 16.00 -20.22
C VAL A 88 -7.35 15.96 -19.83
N ASP A 89 -7.07 16.00 -18.52
CA ASP A 89 -5.73 15.69 -18.02
C ASP A 89 -5.47 14.19 -18.16
N ILE A 90 -4.51 13.83 -19.00
CA ILE A 90 -4.21 12.43 -19.36
C ILE A 90 -3.16 11.78 -18.45
N ARG A 91 -2.70 12.50 -17.42
CA ARG A 91 -1.79 11.92 -16.41
C ARG A 91 -2.50 10.77 -15.67
N VAL A 92 -1.80 9.65 -15.53
CA VAL A 92 -2.27 8.51 -14.74
C VAL A 92 -1.54 8.44 -13.40
N PRO A 93 -2.20 7.97 -12.32
CA PRO A 93 -1.53 7.73 -11.06
C PRO A 93 -0.37 6.73 -11.21
N MET A 94 0.62 6.84 -10.32
CA MET A 94 1.67 5.84 -10.20
C MET A 94 1.07 4.47 -9.89
N PHE A 95 1.48 3.46 -10.65
CA PHE A 95 1.11 2.07 -10.47
C PHE A 95 2.37 1.25 -10.23
N ALA A 96 2.42 0.59 -9.07
CA ALA A 96 3.53 -0.26 -8.67
C ALA A 96 3.03 -1.69 -8.49
N TYR A 97 3.66 -2.63 -9.19
CA TYR A 97 3.51 -4.06 -8.95
C TYR A 97 4.48 -4.51 -7.86
N VAL A 98 3.97 -5.19 -6.84
CA VAL A 98 4.76 -5.68 -5.71
C VAL A 98 4.51 -7.17 -5.51
N SER A 99 5.58 -7.95 -5.47
CA SER A 99 5.58 -9.33 -5.02
C SER A 99 6.68 -9.47 -3.97
N ARG A 100 6.30 -9.65 -2.71
CA ARG A 100 7.26 -9.87 -1.61
C ARG A 100 8.08 -11.15 -1.79
N GLU A 101 9.25 -11.18 -1.18
CA GLU A 101 10.11 -12.36 -1.16
C GLU A 101 9.44 -13.51 -0.39
N LYS A 102 9.72 -14.74 -0.81
CA LYS A 102 9.36 -15.95 -0.07
C LYS A 102 10.52 -16.92 -0.11
N ARG A 103 10.79 -17.57 1.03
CA ARG A 103 11.80 -18.61 1.17
C ARG A 103 11.25 -19.81 1.93
N PRO A 104 11.71 -21.04 1.62
CA PRO A 104 11.38 -22.22 2.41
C PRO A 104 11.75 -22.01 3.88
N GLY A 105 10.88 -22.46 4.80
CA GLY A 105 11.08 -22.32 6.24
C GLY A 105 10.52 -21.03 6.86
N TYR A 106 10.03 -20.08 6.06
CA TYR A 106 9.42 -18.84 6.55
C TYR A 106 7.90 -18.85 6.33
N ASP A 107 7.12 -18.64 7.40
CA ASP A 107 5.67 -18.43 7.26
C ASP A 107 5.40 -17.05 6.65
N HIS A 108 4.55 -17.05 5.63
CA HIS A 108 4.21 -15.86 4.88
C HIS A 108 2.85 -15.26 5.27
N ASN A 109 2.08 -15.81 6.21
CA ASN A 109 0.86 -15.16 6.73
C ASN A 109 -0.19 -14.78 5.66
N LYS A 110 -0.27 -15.55 4.56
CA LYS A 110 -1.28 -15.42 3.47
C LYS A 110 -1.55 -13.95 3.05
N LYS A 111 -2.80 -13.48 3.16
CA LYS A 111 -3.26 -12.12 2.79
C LYS A 111 -2.65 -11.05 3.72
N ALA A 112 -2.61 -11.31 5.02
CA ALA A 112 -2.11 -10.35 6.01
C ALA A 112 -0.64 -9.97 5.73
N GLY A 113 0.23 -10.96 5.50
CA GLY A 113 1.62 -10.69 5.18
C GLY A 113 1.82 -9.96 3.84
N ALA A 114 0.93 -10.17 2.86
CA ALA A 114 0.97 -9.44 1.59
C ALA A 114 0.56 -7.97 1.79
N MET A 115 -0.50 -7.71 2.54
CA MET A 115 -0.94 -6.36 2.86
C MET A 115 0.10 -5.60 3.69
N ASN A 116 0.70 -6.24 4.70
CA ASN A 116 1.74 -5.62 5.52
C ASN A 116 3.00 -5.27 4.70
N ALA A 117 3.41 -6.14 3.77
CA ALA A 117 4.52 -5.84 2.85
C ALA A 117 4.19 -4.62 1.96
N MET A 118 2.96 -4.51 1.44
CA MET A 118 2.53 -3.33 0.67
C MET A 118 2.49 -2.06 1.53
N VAL A 119 2.10 -2.14 2.81
CA VAL A 119 2.15 -0.99 3.73
C VAL A 119 3.58 -0.49 3.89
N ARG A 120 4.57 -1.39 4.02
CA ARG A 120 6.00 -1.04 4.12
C ARG A 120 6.54 -0.45 2.82
N ALA A 121 6.37 -1.12 1.68
CA ALA A 121 6.85 -0.63 0.40
C ALA A 121 6.22 0.73 0.03
N SER A 122 4.90 0.89 0.24
CA SER A 122 4.20 2.14 -0.09
C SER A 122 4.62 3.33 0.78
N ALA A 123 5.13 3.08 2.00
CA ALA A 123 5.68 4.12 2.87
C ALA A 123 6.89 4.78 2.21
N ILE A 124 7.77 3.97 1.62
CA ILE A 124 8.97 4.42 0.92
C ILE A 124 8.64 5.01 -0.46
N LEU A 125 7.76 4.36 -1.23
CA LEU A 125 7.47 4.79 -2.60
C LEU A 125 6.66 6.10 -2.69
N SER A 126 5.69 6.29 -1.79
CA SER A 126 4.73 7.39 -1.93
C SER A 126 4.37 8.07 -0.62
N ASN A 127 4.55 7.36 0.50
CA ASN A 127 4.16 7.76 1.85
C ASN A 127 2.72 8.30 1.99
N GLY A 128 1.76 7.77 1.21
CA GLY A 128 0.38 8.25 1.28
C GLY A 128 -0.21 8.11 2.70
N PRO A 129 -0.77 9.18 3.31
CA PRO A 129 -1.24 9.17 4.70
C PRO A 129 -2.49 8.32 4.93
N PHE A 130 -3.27 8.08 3.87
CA PHE A 130 -4.45 7.24 3.88
C PHE A 130 -4.28 6.07 2.91
N ILE A 131 -4.74 4.88 3.32
CA ILE A 131 -4.58 3.63 2.58
C ILE A 131 -5.95 3.01 2.38
N LEU A 132 -6.39 2.85 1.14
CA LEU A 132 -7.59 2.08 0.82
C LEU A 132 -7.20 0.66 0.45
N ASN A 133 -7.82 -0.34 1.06
CA ASN A 133 -7.67 -1.73 0.65
C ASN A 133 -8.90 -2.22 -0.14
N LEU A 134 -8.66 -2.99 -1.20
CA LEU A 134 -9.69 -3.59 -2.04
C LEU A 134 -9.29 -5.03 -2.39
N ASP A 135 -10.29 -5.91 -2.47
CA ASP A 135 -10.16 -7.26 -3.00
C ASP A 135 -10.35 -7.28 -4.52
N CYS A 136 -9.84 -8.32 -5.17
CA CYS A 136 -9.81 -8.42 -6.64
C CYS A 136 -11.20 -8.54 -7.30
N ASP A 137 -12.21 -8.89 -6.53
CA ASP A 137 -13.62 -8.99 -6.92
C ASP A 137 -14.44 -7.73 -6.56
N HIS A 138 -13.79 -6.70 -5.99
CA HIS A 138 -14.41 -5.43 -5.63
C HIS A 138 -13.82 -4.30 -6.46
N TYR A 139 -14.68 -3.40 -6.94
CA TYR A 139 -14.28 -2.22 -7.69
C TYR A 139 -14.99 -0.97 -7.16
N ILE A 140 -14.43 0.20 -7.46
CA ILE A 140 -15.03 1.48 -7.05
C ILE A 140 -16.15 1.82 -8.03
N TYR A 141 -17.40 1.66 -7.58
CA TYR A 141 -18.58 1.98 -8.38
C TYR A 141 -18.80 3.49 -8.55
N ASN A 142 -18.60 4.27 -7.49
CA ASN A 142 -18.77 5.73 -7.49
C ASN A 142 -17.42 6.45 -7.34
N SER A 143 -17.04 7.25 -8.33
CA SER A 143 -15.80 8.04 -8.31
C SER A 143 -15.74 9.11 -7.22
N HIS A 144 -16.87 9.42 -6.56
CA HIS A 144 -16.91 10.32 -5.41
C HIS A 144 -16.59 9.65 -4.07
N ALA A 145 -16.59 8.30 -3.99
CA ALA A 145 -16.40 7.59 -2.72
C ALA A 145 -15.09 7.96 -1.99
N LEU A 146 -14.00 8.16 -2.75
CA LEU A 146 -12.74 8.61 -2.17
C LEU A 146 -12.84 10.03 -1.59
N LYS A 147 -13.52 10.95 -2.29
CA LYS A 147 -13.73 12.33 -1.81
C LYS A 147 -14.59 12.33 -0.55
N GLU A 148 -15.62 11.50 -0.48
CA GLU A 148 -16.46 11.35 0.71
C GLU A 148 -15.67 10.80 1.90
N GLY A 149 -14.84 9.78 1.70
CA GLY A 149 -13.94 9.27 2.74
C GLY A 149 -12.99 10.36 3.26
N MET A 150 -12.42 11.17 2.36
CA MET A 150 -11.57 12.30 2.75
C MET A 150 -12.31 13.36 3.56
N CYS A 151 -13.62 13.57 3.33
CA CYS A 151 -14.42 14.49 4.14
C CYS A 151 -14.39 14.05 5.61
N PHE A 152 -14.65 12.78 5.92
CA PHE A 152 -14.59 12.28 7.31
C PHE A 152 -13.18 12.33 7.90
N MET A 153 -12.15 12.00 7.12
CA MET A 153 -10.75 11.99 7.59
C MET A 153 -10.22 13.39 7.91
N LEU A 154 -10.70 14.42 7.20
CA LEU A 154 -10.20 15.80 7.28
C LEU A 154 -11.17 16.76 7.98
N ASP A 155 -12.38 16.34 8.32
CA ASP A 155 -13.32 17.15 9.09
C ASP A 155 -12.89 17.31 10.55
N ARG A 156 -13.61 18.15 11.30
CA ARG A 156 -13.43 18.39 12.72
C ARG A 156 -13.49 17.08 13.51
N GLY A 157 -12.35 16.69 14.07
CA GLY A 157 -12.21 15.47 14.85
C GLY A 157 -11.84 14.24 14.02
N GLY A 158 -11.63 14.41 12.71
CA GLY A 158 -11.12 13.40 11.79
C GLY A 158 -9.71 12.91 12.15
N ASP A 159 -8.93 13.71 12.89
CA ASP A 159 -7.64 13.32 13.49
C ASP A 159 -7.75 12.16 14.48
N ARG A 160 -8.97 11.83 14.93
CA ARG A 160 -9.27 10.67 15.80
C ARG A 160 -9.87 9.48 15.05
N VAL A 161 -10.10 9.59 13.75
CA VAL A 161 -10.61 8.51 12.91
C VAL A 161 -9.44 7.63 12.48
N CYS A 162 -9.49 6.35 12.84
CA CYS A 162 -8.47 5.37 12.44
C CYS A 162 -8.75 4.79 11.06
N TYR A 163 -10.01 4.55 10.71
CA TYR A 163 -10.43 4.12 9.38
C TYR A 163 -11.90 4.45 9.09
N ILE A 164 -12.26 4.37 7.82
CA ILE A 164 -13.64 4.47 7.32
C ILE A 164 -13.95 3.17 6.58
N GLN A 165 -14.94 2.44 7.05
CA GLN A 165 -15.43 1.22 6.40
C GLN A 165 -16.58 1.58 5.46
N PHE A 166 -16.39 1.33 4.15
CA PHE A 166 -17.44 1.45 3.16
C PHE A 166 -18.30 0.18 3.17
N PRO A 167 -19.63 0.28 3.00
CA PRO A 167 -20.49 -0.89 2.87
C PRO A 167 -20.20 -1.63 1.56
N GLN A 168 -20.08 -2.95 1.62
CA GLN A 168 -19.92 -3.79 0.43
C GLN A 168 -21.28 -4.03 -0.21
N ARG A 169 -21.37 -3.87 -1.53
CA ARG A 169 -22.57 -4.14 -2.33
C ARG A 169 -22.19 -5.11 -3.43
N PHE A 170 -23.01 -6.13 -3.62
CA PHE A 170 -22.77 -7.18 -4.60
C PHE A 170 -23.75 -7.05 -5.76
N GLU A 171 -23.25 -7.35 -6.96
CA GLU A 171 -24.05 -7.38 -8.19
C GLU A 171 -24.49 -8.81 -8.51
N GLY A 172 -25.47 -8.94 -9.42
CA GLY A 172 -25.94 -10.25 -9.87
C GLY A 172 -26.73 -11.04 -8.82
N ILE A 173 -27.31 -10.36 -7.82
CA ILE A 173 -28.16 -11.01 -6.84
C ILE A 173 -29.53 -11.30 -7.47
N ASP A 174 -30.03 -12.51 -7.20
CA ASP A 174 -31.38 -12.93 -7.60
C ASP A 174 -32.44 -11.93 -7.08
N PRO A 175 -33.46 -11.56 -7.89
CA PRO A 175 -34.49 -10.60 -7.47
C PRO A 175 -35.27 -10.99 -6.21
N SER A 176 -35.38 -12.29 -5.90
CA SER A 176 -36.02 -12.74 -4.65
C SER A 176 -35.08 -12.78 -3.45
N ASP A 177 -33.78 -12.52 -3.67
CA ASP A 177 -32.68 -12.59 -2.71
C ASP A 177 -32.79 -13.80 -1.77
N ARG A 178 -33.08 -14.98 -2.34
CA ARG A 178 -33.35 -16.19 -1.56
C ARG A 178 -32.21 -16.57 -0.60
N TYR A 179 -30.99 -16.16 -0.93
CA TYR A 179 -29.78 -16.44 -0.15
C TYR A 179 -29.35 -15.28 0.76
N ALA A 180 -30.11 -14.19 0.80
CA ALA A 180 -29.81 -12.97 1.58
C ALA A 180 -28.43 -12.37 1.29
N ASN A 181 -27.98 -12.45 0.04
CA ASN A 181 -26.64 -12.03 -0.38
C ASN A 181 -26.46 -10.51 -0.40
N HIS A 182 -27.54 -9.71 -0.33
CA HIS A 182 -27.40 -8.26 -0.14
C HIS A 182 -26.80 -7.90 1.22
N ASN A 183 -26.88 -8.82 2.21
CA ASN A 183 -26.35 -8.62 3.56
C ASN A 183 -26.82 -7.31 4.23
N THR A 184 -28.04 -6.86 3.93
CA THR A 184 -28.58 -5.56 4.39
C THR A 184 -28.68 -5.47 5.91
N VAL A 185 -29.05 -6.55 6.61
CA VAL A 185 -29.11 -6.56 8.08
C VAL A 185 -27.74 -6.24 8.68
N PHE A 186 -26.67 -6.81 8.10
CA PHE A 186 -25.32 -6.60 8.58
C PHE A 186 -24.81 -5.18 8.27
N PHE A 187 -24.90 -4.74 7.01
CA PHE A 187 -24.35 -3.44 6.59
C PHE A 187 -25.23 -2.24 6.94
N ASP A 188 -26.55 -2.35 6.79
CA ASP A 188 -27.48 -1.23 6.98
C ASP A 188 -28.11 -1.19 8.38
N GLY A 189 -28.09 -2.31 9.11
CA GLY A 189 -28.54 -2.40 10.50
C GLY A 189 -27.37 -2.37 11.48
N ASN A 190 -26.68 -3.50 11.62
CA ASN A 190 -25.69 -3.71 12.68
C ASN A 190 -24.51 -2.74 12.61
N MET A 191 -23.88 -2.59 11.44
CA MET A 191 -22.73 -1.68 11.27
C MET A 191 -23.10 -0.22 11.53
N ARG A 192 -24.29 0.22 11.10
CA ARG A 192 -24.79 1.58 11.39
C ARG A 192 -25.07 1.79 12.87
N ALA A 193 -25.57 0.78 13.57
CA ALA A 193 -25.80 0.87 15.01
C ALA A 193 -24.47 1.01 15.78
N LEU A 194 -23.43 0.26 15.37
CA LEU A 194 -22.09 0.36 15.97
C LEU A 194 -21.42 1.71 15.72
N ASP A 195 -21.72 2.35 14.59
CA ASP A 195 -21.25 3.70 14.27
C ASP A 195 -21.69 4.75 15.29
N GLY A 196 -22.89 4.58 15.88
CA GLY A 196 -23.37 5.42 16.98
C GLY A 196 -22.65 5.22 18.32
N LEU A 197 -21.82 4.18 18.46
CA LEU A 197 -21.06 3.87 19.68
C LEU A 197 -19.57 4.16 19.53
N GLN A 198 -18.90 3.45 18.62
CA GLN A 198 -17.44 3.52 18.44
C GLN A 198 -16.99 3.41 16.98
N GLY A 199 -17.90 3.03 16.07
CA GLY A 199 -17.59 2.76 14.68
C GLY A 199 -17.89 1.32 14.27
N PRO A 200 -18.05 1.05 12.96
CA PRO A 200 -18.17 -0.29 12.42
C PRO A 200 -16.87 -1.10 12.62
N MET A 201 -16.94 -2.42 12.42
CA MET A 201 -15.75 -3.27 12.39
C MET A 201 -15.14 -3.33 10.99
N TYR A 202 -13.83 -3.59 10.90
CA TYR A 202 -13.17 -3.88 9.63
C TYR A 202 -13.61 -5.24 9.07
N VAL A 203 -14.05 -5.27 7.81
CA VAL A 203 -14.63 -6.47 7.16
C VAL A 203 -13.81 -7.00 5.98
N GLY A 204 -12.55 -6.59 5.83
CA GLY A 204 -11.60 -7.23 4.93
C GLY A 204 -11.34 -6.53 3.58
N THR A 205 -12.23 -5.64 3.14
CA THR A 205 -12.12 -4.86 1.89
C THR A 205 -12.94 -3.57 2.01
N GLY A 206 -12.66 -2.59 1.15
CA GLY A 206 -13.38 -1.32 1.09
C GLY A 206 -13.18 -0.49 2.35
N CYS A 207 -11.97 -0.48 2.91
CA CYS A 207 -11.67 0.26 4.13
C CYS A 207 -10.52 1.24 3.90
N MET A 208 -10.77 2.52 4.18
CA MET A 208 -9.78 3.59 4.10
C MET A 208 -9.16 3.79 5.48
N PHE A 209 -7.92 3.38 5.66
CA PHE A 209 -7.17 3.49 6.91
C PHE A 209 -6.31 4.76 6.95
N ARG A 210 -6.13 5.30 8.16
CA ARG A 210 -5.04 6.22 8.48
C ARG A 210 -3.76 5.42 8.68
N ARG A 211 -2.72 5.67 7.88
CA ARG A 211 -1.42 4.95 7.93
C ARG A 211 -0.82 4.97 9.34
N TYR A 212 -0.84 6.13 9.99
CA TYR A 212 -0.30 6.30 11.34
C TYR A 212 -0.99 5.40 12.38
N ALA A 213 -2.31 5.21 12.26
CA ALA A 213 -3.06 4.30 13.12
C ALA A 213 -2.73 2.82 12.85
N LEU A 214 -2.46 2.45 11.59
CA LEU A 214 -2.02 1.09 11.24
C LEU A 214 -0.66 0.72 11.84
N TYR A 215 0.20 1.70 12.09
CA TYR A 215 1.47 1.52 12.82
C TYR A 215 1.28 1.36 14.34
N GLY A 216 0.04 1.43 14.82
CA GLY A 216 -0.30 1.27 16.23
C GLY A 216 0.01 2.51 17.06
N PHE A 217 0.09 3.69 16.46
CA PHE A 217 0.15 4.95 17.20
C PHE A 217 -1.25 5.40 17.59
N GLU A 218 -1.38 5.94 18.79
CA GLU A 218 -2.64 6.47 19.28
C GLU A 218 -3.00 7.81 18.61
N PRO A 219 -4.30 8.12 18.43
CA PRO A 219 -4.69 9.43 17.94
C PRO A 219 -4.32 10.53 18.97
N PRO A 220 -4.14 11.79 18.54
CA PRO A 220 -3.92 12.89 19.46
C PRO A 220 -5.05 12.99 20.51
N ARG A 221 -4.73 12.77 21.79
CA ARG A 221 -5.69 12.85 22.90
C ARG A 221 -5.60 14.21 23.60
N PHE A 222 -6.76 14.80 23.87
CA PHE A 222 -6.90 15.96 24.76
C PHE A 222 -7.28 15.56 26.18
N ILE A 223 -7.73 14.32 26.36
CA ILE A 223 -8.18 13.75 27.63
C ILE A 223 -7.63 12.33 27.72
N GLU A 224 -6.78 12.11 28.72
CA GLU A 224 -6.34 10.80 29.14
C GLU A 224 -7.42 10.17 30.03
N HIS A 225 -7.75 8.90 29.78
CA HIS A 225 -8.71 8.15 30.57
C HIS A 225 -7.98 7.07 31.37
N THR A 226 -7.88 7.24 32.68
CA THR A 226 -7.19 6.31 33.59
C THR A 226 -8.14 5.69 34.61
N GLY A 227 -7.65 4.70 35.36
CA GLY A 227 -8.43 3.94 36.35
C GLY A 227 -9.31 2.84 35.77
N VAL A 228 -10.02 2.12 36.65
CA VAL A 228 -10.89 1.00 36.27
C VAL A 228 -12.03 1.50 35.37
N PHE A 229 -12.07 1.01 34.13
CA PHE A 229 -12.99 1.46 33.05
C PHE A 229 -12.83 2.92 32.59
N GLY A 230 -11.65 3.53 32.73
CA GLY A 230 -11.37 4.87 32.18
C GLY A 230 -12.19 6.00 32.84
N ARG A 231 -12.59 5.81 34.10
CA ARG A 231 -13.43 6.76 34.84
C ARG A 231 -12.73 8.07 35.19
N VAL A 232 -11.40 8.06 35.29
CA VAL A 232 -10.62 9.25 35.62
C VAL A 232 -10.25 9.95 34.33
N LYS A 233 -10.75 11.17 34.13
CA LYS A 233 -10.48 12.00 32.95
C LYS A 233 -9.47 13.08 33.30
N THR A 234 -8.25 12.96 32.80
CA THR A 234 -7.20 13.96 32.97
C THR A 234 -7.05 14.74 31.68
N LYS A 235 -7.17 16.07 31.71
CA LYS A 235 -6.87 16.89 30.53
C LYS A 235 -5.38 16.88 30.28
N ILE A 236 -4.96 16.39 29.12
CA ILE A 236 -3.57 16.47 28.69
C ILE A 236 -3.34 17.92 28.26
N ASN A 237 -2.69 18.70 29.12
CA ASN A 237 -2.39 20.10 28.83
C ASN A 237 -1.08 20.16 28.06
N ARG A 238 -1.14 20.02 26.73
CA ARG A 238 0.01 20.31 25.88
C ARG A 238 0.23 21.80 25.90
N ASN A 239 1.30 22.24 26.56
CA ASN A 239 1.62 23.65 26.66
C ASN A 239 1.87 24.18 25.23
N PRO A 240 1.09 25.16 24.72
CA PRO A 240 1.28 25.66 23.36
C PRO A 240 2.68 26.24 23.14
N ASN A 241 3.35 26.65 24.23
CA ASN A 241 4.70 27.18 24.19
C ASN A 241 5.79 26.10 24.09
N GLN A 242 5.53 24.83 24.43
CA GLN A 242 6.46 23.74 24.13
C GLN A 242 6.39 23.35 22.65
N ALA A 243 5.19 23.36 22.06
CA ALA A 243 5.02 23.24 20.60
C ALA A 243 5.60 24.45 19.83
N ARG A 244 5.82 25.59 20.48
CA ARG A 244 6.43 26.81 19.90
C ARG A 244 7.91 27.01 20.25
N LEU A 245 8.50 26.17 21.10
CA LEU A 245 9.95 26.19 21.33
C LEU A 245 10.69 25.27 20.35
N HIS A 246 9.96 24.39 19.65
CA HIS A 246 10.43 23.51 18.57
C HIS A 246 9.95 24.00 17.19
N VAL A 247 9.94 25.32 16.95
CA VAL A 247 9.46 25.93 15.68
C VAL A 247 10.39 25.64 14.49
N ASP A 248 11.56 25.06 14.72
CA ASP A 248 12.45 24.65 13.63
C ASP A 248 12.16 23.25 13.07
N ASP A 249 11.22 22.48 13.64
CA ASP A 249 10.88 21.16 13.11
C ASP A 249 9.36 20.87 13.10
N ASP A 250 8.64 21.50 12.15
CA ASP A 250 7.21 21.26 11.86
C ASP A 250 6.87 19.79 11.50
N GLN A 251 7.87 18.91 11.43
CA GLN A 251 7.73 17.50 11.07
C GLN A 251 7.60 16.56 12.27
N GLU A 252 7.79 17.03 13.51
CA GLU A 252 7.71 16.13 14.66
C GLU A 252 6.27 15.61 14.92
N PRO A 253 6.12 14.31 15.27
CA PRO A 253 4.83 13.71 15.56
C PRO A 253 4.16 14.35 16.77
N LEU A 254 2.84 14.44 16.73
CA LEU A 254 2.08 14.92 17.88
C LEU A 254 2.11 13.96 19.07
N THR A 255 2.62 12.74 19.00
CA THR A 255 2.63 11.79 20.14
C THR A 255 4.05 11.56 20.66
N SER A 256 4.22 11.61 21.98
CA SER A 256 5.49 11.37 22.70
C SER A 256 6.05 9.96 22.53
N ASP A 257 5.23 9.01 22.09
CA ASP A 257 5.59 7.59 21.98
C ASP A 257 6.35 7.27 20.68
N ALA A 258 6.65 8.28 19.86
CA ALA A 258 7.24 8.08 18.54
C ALA A 258 8.71 7.64 18.58
N GLU A 259 9.44 7.90 19.66
CA GLU A 259 10.91 7.68 19.70
C GLU A 259 11.36 6.44 20.47
N MET A 260 10.51 5.85 21.32
CA MET A 260 10.94 4.67 22.09
C MET A 260 10.76 3.39 21.26
N ASP A 261 11.86 2.71 20.97
CA ASP A 261 11.94 1.37 20.36
C ASP A 261 11.65 1.25 18.85
N LEU A 262 11.90 2.31 18.07
CA LEU A 262 11.68 2.32 16.61
C LEU A 262 12.30 1.11 15.86
N PRO A 263 13.59 0.74 16.05
CA PRO A 263 14.16 -0.42 15.35
C PRO A 263 13.54 -1.75 15.77
N GLN A 264 13.18 -1.88 17.06
CA GLN A 264 12.56 -3.11 17.58
C GLN A 264 11.13 -3.30 17.06
N LYS A 265 10.40 -2.20 16.88
CA LYS A 265 8.99 -2.22 16.44
C LYS A 265 8.81 -2.23 14.92
N PHE A 266 9.68 -1.53 14.19
CA PHE A 266 9.50 -1.27 12.75
C PHE A 266 10.61 -1.87 11.85
N GLY A 267 11.64 -2.45 12.46
CA GLY A 267 12.81 -3.02 11.78
C GLY A 267 13.88 -1.98 11.49
N ASN A 268 14.93 -2.40 10.78
CA ASN A 268 16.20 -1.66 10.68
C ASN A 268 16.26 -0.59 9.58
N SER A 269 15.18 -0.40 8.81
CA SER A 269 15.17 0.57 7.70
C SER A 269 14.92 1.97 8.23
N SER A 270 15.96 2.82 8.25
CA SER A 270 15.83 4.23 8.62
C SER A 270 14.94 4.97 7.63
N MET A 271 15.06 4.69 6.33
CA MET A 271 14.20 5.28 5.30
C MET A 271 12.72 4.99 5.57
N PHE A 272 12.38 3.80 6.07
CA PHE A 272 11.02 3.51 6.52
C PHE A 272 10.65 4.30 7.78
N THR A 273 11.47 4.30 8.83
CA THR A 273 11.12 5.00 10.08
C THR A 273 10.97 6.51 9.90
N ASP A 274 11.79 7.12 9.04
CA ASP A 274 11.75 8.55 8.72
C ASP A 274 10.44 8.94 8.01
N THR A 275 9.75 7.98 7.37
CA THR A 275 8.46 8.24 6.73
C THR A 275 7.30 8.39 7.72
N ILE A 276 7.43 7.86 8.94
CA ILE A 276 6.37 7.83 9.96
C ILE A 276 5.93 9.24 10.40
N PRO A 277 6.83 10.14 10.86
CA PRO A 277 6.47 11.50 11.24
C PRO A 277 5.83 12.28 10.09
N ILE A 278 6.36 12.12 8.88
CA ILE A 278 5.84 12.74 7.67
C ILE A 278 4.40 12.28 7.42
N ALA A 279 4.13 10.98 7.50
CA ALA A 279 2.78 10.44 7.30
C ALA A 279 1.77 10.95 8.34
N GLU A 280 2.20 11.13 9.59
CA GLU A 280 1.38 11.72 10.65
C GLU A 280 0.98 13.16 10.30
N PHE A 281 1.97 14.00 9.99
CA PHE A 281 1.74 15.39 9.60
C PHE A 281 0.85 15.50 8.35
N GLN A 282 1.11 14.65 7.35
CA GLN A 282 0.31 14.59 6.12
C GLN A 282 -1.11 14.08 6.32
N ALA A 283 -1.40 13.43 7.45
CA ALA A 283 -2.75 12.95 7.76
C ALA A 283 -3.55 13.95 8.61
N ARG A 284 -2.93 15.03 9.11
CA ARG A 284 -3.60 16.04 9.93
C ARG A 284 -4.70 16.78 9.13
N PRO A 285 -5.86 17.08 9.73
CA PRO A 285 -6.88 17.97 9.16
C PRO A 285 -6.31 19.35 8.79
N LEU A 286 -7.04 20.14 8.00
CA LEU A 286 -6.63 21.52 7.70
C LEU A 286 -6.84 22.42 8.93
N ALA A 287 -5.87 23.29 9.20
CA ALA A 287 -5.94 24.31 10.24
C ALA A 287 -6.72 25.55 9.76
N ASP A 288 -7.87 25.35 9.12
CA ASP A 288 -8.71 26.40 8.54
C ASP A 288 -9.85 26.85 9.46
N HIS A 289 -10.10 26.11 10.55
CA HIS A 289 -11.13 26.42 11.53
C HIS A 289 -10.61 26.35 12.97
N LYS A 290 -11.02 27.29 13.83
CA LYS A 290 -10.58 27.42 15.24
C LYS A 290 -10.81 26.17 16.10
N SER A 291 -11.73 25.30 15.70
CA SER A 291 -11.99 24.04 16.41
C SER A 291 -10.99 22.93 16.10
N VAL A 292 -10.24 23.05 15.00
CA VAL A 292 -9.18 22.12 14.62
C VAL A 292 -7.93 22.50 15.38
N LYS A 293 -7.60 21.73 16.40
CA LYS A 293 -6.44 22.02 17.28
C LYS A 293 -5.14 21.42 16.76
N ASN A 294 -5.23 20.30 16.05
CA ASN A 294 -4.11 19.53 15.52
C ASN A 294 -4.09 19.57 13.99
N GLY A 295 -4.27 20.77 13.43
CA GLY A 295 -4.34 20.95 11.99
C GLY A 295 -2.98 21.24 11.38
N ARG A 296 -2.84 20.98 10.08
CA ARG A 296 -1.73 21.46 9.27
C ARG A 296 -2.13 22.71 8.48
N PRO A 297 -1.18 23.56 8.07
CA PRO A 297 -1.47 24.70 7.21
C PRO A 297 -2.10 24.29 5.87
N PRO A 298 -3.10 25.03 5.35
CA PRO A 298 -3.55 24.89 3.97
C PRO A 298 -2.38 25.02 2.99
N GLY A 299 -2.36 24.18 1.95
CA GLY A 299 -1.31 24.22 0.95
C GLY A 299 -0.03 23.45 1.30
N ALA A 300 0.12 22.94 2.53
CA ALA A 300 1.33 22.24 2.98
C ALA A 300 1.68 20.99 2.15
N LEU A 301 0.72 20.40 1.44
CA LEU A 301 0.93 19.22 0.56
C LEU A 301 0.93 19.54 -0.93
N LEU A 302 0.97 20.81 -1.31
CA LEU A 302 1.00 21.19 -2.74
C LEU A 302 2.41 21.09 -3.33
N THR A 303 3.42 20.79 -2.52
CA THR A 303 4.78 20.62 -3.00
C THR A 303 4.89 19.41 -3.92
N PRO A 304 5.55 19.54 -5.09
CA PRO A 304 5.81 18.41 -5.96
C PRO A 304 6.58 17.31 -5.22
N ARG A 305 6.20 16.05 -5.44
CA ARG A 305 7.00 14.93 -4.94
C ARG A 305 8.25 14.76 -5.80
N PRO A 306 9.41 14.47 -5.19
CA PRO A 306 10.60 14.14 -5.95
C PRO A 306 10.36 12.87 -6.77
N PRO A 307 11.00 12.73 -7.94
CA PRO A 307 10.92 11.51 -8.72
C PRO A 307 11.55 10.34 -7.95
N LEU A 308 11.03 9.13 -8.17
CA LEU A 308 11.62 7.93 -7.60
C LEU A 308 13.01 7.67 -8.19
N ASP A 309 13.99 7.51 -7.32
CA ASP A 309 15.35 7.13 -7.68
C ASP A 309 15.62 5.64 -7.41
N ALA A 310 16.70 5.12 -7.99
CA ALA A 310 17.07 3.71 -7.84
C ALA A 310 17.33 3.29 -6.37
N PRO A 311 17.99 4.10 -5.53
CA PRO A 311 18.15 3.80 -4.10
C PRO A 311 16.82 3.64 -3.35
N THR A 312 15.85 4.55 -3.58
CA THR A 312 14.52 4.46 -2.95
C THR A 312 13.80 3.18 -3.36
N VAL A 313 13.88 2.81 -4.64
CA VAL A 313 13.28 1.56 -5.14
C VAL A 313 13.97 0.33 -4.56
N ALA A 314 15.30 0.34 -4.44
CA ALA A 314 16.06 -0.75 -3.84
C ALA A 314 15.69 -0.95 -2.37
N GLU A 315 15.56 0.12 -1.60
CA GLU A 315 15.14 0.05 -0.20
C GLU A 315 13.68 -0.43 -0.08
N ALA A 316 12.79 0.01 -0.97
CA ALA A 316 11.41 -0.49 -1.02
C ALA A 316 11.33 -2.01 -1.30
N ILE A 317 12.31 -2.58 -2.02
CA ILE A 317 12.45 -4.04 -2.18
C ILE A 317 13.01 -4.68 -0.90
N ALA A 318 14.00 -4.05 -0.25
CA ALA A 318 14.61 -4.56 0.97
C ALA A 318 13.59 -4.70 2.12
N VAL A 319 12.66 -3.74 2.29
CA VAL A 319 11.63 -3.78 3.34
C VAL A 319 10.49 -4.78 3.08
N ILE A 320 10.49 -5.48 1.95
CA ILE A 320 9.55 -6.58 1.67
C ILE A 320 10.26 -7.94 1.54
N SER A 321 11.53 -7.99 1.94
CA SER A 321 12.32 -9.20 2.06
C SER A 321 11.87 -10.04 3.28
N CYS A 322 12.25 -11.31 3.31
CA CYS A 322 11.85 -12.24 4.38
C CYS A 322 12.81 -12.26 5.59
N TRP A 323 13.78 -11.34 5.65
CA TRP A 323 14.85 -11.29 6.64
C TRP A 323 14.61 -10.25 7.73
#